data_AF-A0A809PQU0-F1
#
_entry.id   AF-A0A809PQU0-F1
#
_cell.length_a   1.000
_cell.length_b   1.000
_cell.length_c   1.000
_cell.angle_alpha   90.00
_cell.angle_beta   90.00
_cell.angle_gamma   90.00
#
_symmetry.space_group_name_H-M   'P 1'
#
loop_
_entity.id
_entity.type
_entity.pdbx_description
1 polymer ?
#
loop_
_entity_poly.entity_id
_entity_poly.type
_entity_poly.pdbx_seq_one_letter_code
_entity_poly.pdbx_strand_id
1 'polypeptide(L)'
;MKHTNPLEDLELLVRYDRHRTWMGVVYCVFFCICAVVALGFEGSVAAGFIRRHFGLMFLVLMFLGFASMGAMRRAANIPFSSPVRKAAREDELYQASSLRASQNGLVVAILLQPALAVTAHLWPMTNDHIFMAIMTAALSLLAVCISQLYLDR
;
A
#
# COMPACT_ATOMS: atom_id res chain seq x y z
N MET A 1 -32.11 0.52 -17.15
CA MET A 1 -30.66 0.57 -16.83
C MET A 1 -29.96 1.23 -18.00
N LYS A 2 -29.23 2.33 -17.79
CA LYS A 2 -28.44 2.94 -18.89
C LYS A 2 -27.41 1.89 -19.32
N HIS A 3 -27.39 1.53 -20.60
CA HIS A 3 -26.28 0.78 -21.18
C HIS A 3 -25.03 1.65 -21.07
N THR A 4 -24.23 1.43 -20.04
CA THR A 4 -22.86 1.95 -19.97
C THR A 4 -22.03 1.14 -20.96
N ASN A 5 -21.19 1.84 -21.72
CA ASN A 5 -20.32 1.20 -22.68
C ASN A 5 -19.33 0.32 -21.91
N PRO A 6 -19.25 -1.01 -22.17
CA PRO A 6 -18.40 -1.90 -21.39
C PRO A 6 -16.92 -1.51 -21.41
N LEU A 7 -16.49 -0.79 -22.46
CA LEU A 7 -15.14 -0.22 -22.56
C LEU A 7 -14.91 0.94 -21.58
N GLU A 8 -15.89 1.82 -21.40
CA GLU A 8 -15.80 2.94 -20.46
C GLU A 8 -15.79 2.43 -19.00
N ASP A 9 -16.58 1.39 -18.71
CA ASP A 9 -16.62 0.76 -17.38
C ASP A 9 -15.30 0.06 -17.05
N LEU A 10 -14.65 -0.57 -18.05
CA LEU A 10 -13.33 -1.18 -17.89
C LEU A 10 -12.25 -0.13 -17.64
N GLU A 11 -12.23 0.97 -18.40
CA GLU A 11 -11.27 2.06 -18.20
C GLU A 11 -11.42 2.72 -16.82
N LEU A 12 -12.67 2.92 -16.37
CA LEU A 12 -12.98 3.39 -15.02
C LEU A 12 -12.46 2.43 -13.94
N LEU A 13 -12.58 1.12 -14.16
CA LEU A 13 -12.10 0.10 -13.24
C LEU A 13 -10.57 0.12 -13.12
N VAL A 14 -9.85 0.22 -14.25
CA VAL A 14 -8.38 0.30 -14.29
C VAL A 14 -7.89 1.57 -13.58
N ARG A 15 -8.50 2.73 -13.87
CA ARG A 15 -8.16 3.99 -13.17
C ARG A 15 -8.40 3.88 -11.66
N TYR A 16 -9.48 3.20 -11.26
CA TYR A 16 -9.81 2.96 -9.86
C TYR A 16 -8.80 2.05 -9.16
N ASP A 17 -8.43 0.92 -9.77
CA ASP A 17 -7.42 0.02 -9.19
C ASP A 17 -6.05 0.71 -9.10
N ARG A 18 -5.64 1.46 -10.12
CA ARG A 18 -4.41 2.26 -10.09
C ARG A 18 -4.42 3.31 -8.98
N HIS A 19 -5.53 4.02 -8.81
CA HIS A 19 -5.70 5.00 -7.74
C HIS A 19 -5.65 4.32 -6.35
N ARG A 20 -6.29 3.15 -6.20
CA ARG A 20 -6.22 2.35 -4.97
C ARG A 20 -4.78 1.95 -4.63
N THR A 21 -4.01 1.52 -5.62
CA THR A 21 -2.61 1.13 -5.42
C THR A 21 -1.74 2.33 -5.03
N TRP A 22 -1.96 3.50 -5.63
CA TRP A 22 -1.31 4.75 -5.18
C TRP A 22 -1.66 5.12 -3.74
N MET A 23 -2.91 4.98 -3.32
CA MET A 23 -3.26 5.19 -1.92
C MET A 23 -2.55 4.18 -1.02
N GLY A 24 -2.43 2.92 -1.45
CA GLY A 24 -1.62 1.90 -0.77
C GLY A 24 -0.16 2.31 -0.57
N VAL A 25 0.47 2.90 -1.59
CA VAL A 25 1.84 3.47 -1.51
C VAL A 25 1.89 4.57 -0.45
N VAL A 26 0.95 5.52 -0.48
CA VAL A 26 0.89 6.62 0.50
C VAL A 26 0.76 6.08 1.93
N TYR A 27 -0.09 5.09 2.16
CA TYR A 27 -0.22 4.43 3.45
C TYR A 27 1.09 3.76 3.88
N CYS A 28 1.73 2.98 3.02
CA CYS A 28 2.99 2.31 3.34
C CYS A 28 4.09 3.31 3.73
N VAL A 29 4.23 4.38 2.95
CA VAL A 29 5.20 5.46 3.23
C VAL A 29 4.90 6.14 4.57
N PHE A 30 3.63 6.45 4.82
CA PHE A 30 3.20 7.02 6.10
C PHE A 30 3.55 6.11 7.29
N PHE A 31 3.23 4.81 7.21
CA PHE A 31 3.56 3.86 8.26
C PHE A 31 5.08 3.72 8.47
N CYS A 32 5.88 3.69 7.39
CA CYS A 32 7.35 3.68 7.49
C CYS A 32 7.86 4.90 8.24
N ILE A 33 7.41 6.11 7.87
CA ILE A 33 7.84 7.36 8.53
C ILE A 33 7.43 7.34 10.00
N CYS A 34 6.19 6.96 10.31
CA CYS A 34 5.74 6.88 11.69
C CYS A 34 6.53 5.86 12.51
N ALA A 35 6.85 4.69 11.94
CA ALA A 35 7.63 3.66 12.61
C ALA A 35 9.07 4.15 12.90
N VAL A 36 9.74 4.72 11.89
CA VAL A 36 11.11 5.27 12.04
C VAL A 36 11.14 6.38 13.08
N VAL A 37 10.22 7.34 13.03
CA VAL A 37 10.22 8.47 13.97
C VAL A 37 9.83 8.00 15.38
N ALA A 38 8.77 7.21 15.52
CA ALA A 38 8.26 6.81 16.83
C ALA A 38 9.14 5.78 17.54
N LEU A 39 9.83 4.90 16.82
CA LEU A 39 10.67 3.85 17.40
C LEU A 39 12.16 4.20 17.37
N GLY A 40 12.63 4.91 16.35
CA GLY A 40 14.05 5.27 16.20
C GLY A 40 14.49 6.51 16.97
N PHE A 41 13.56 7.40 17.33
CA PHE A 41 13.84 8.67 18.00
C PHE A 41 12.96 8.88 19.24
N GLU A 42 12.97 7.93 20.17
CA GLU A 42 12.04 7.88 21.32
C GLU A 42 12.04 9.16 22.19
N GLY A 43 13.16 9.89 22.25
CA GLY A 43 13.28 11.15 22.99
C GLY A 43 12.85 12.41 22.24
N SER A 44 12.46 12.31 20.97
CA SER A 44 12.12 13.46 20.15
C SER A 44 10.69 13.95 20.39
N VAL A 45 10.47 15.27 20.28
CA VAL A 45 9.11 15.87 20.32
C VAL A 45 8.22 15.27 19.23
N ALA A 46 8.80 14.95 18.06
CA ALA A 46 8.12 14.32 16.95
C ALA A 46 7.60 12.91 17.30
N ALA A 47 8.42 12.08 17.95
CA ALA A 47 8.00 10.76 18.42
C ALA A 47 6.86 10.87 19.46
N GLY A 48 6.96 11.82 20.39
CA GLY A 48 5.90 12.10 21.35
C GLY A 48 4.60 12.55 20.69
N PHE A 49 4.67 13.40 19.67
CA PHE A 49 3.51 13.84 18.89
C PHE A 49 2.86 12.66 18.16
N ILE A 50 3.64 11.84 17.46
CA ILE A 50 3.15 10.67 16.72
C ILE A 50 2.49 9.69 17.67
N ARG A 51 3.15 9.28 18.77
CA ARG A 51 2.57 8.32 19.72
C ARG A 51 1.23 8.77 20.29
N ARG A 52 1.05 10.08 20.54
CA ARG A 52 -0.21 10.66 21.06
C ARG A 52 -1.30 10.79 20.01
N HIS A 53 -0.95 11.16 18.77
CA HIS A 53 -1.92 11.49 17.73
C HIS A 53 -2.03 10.44 16.64
N PHE A 54 -1.32 9.31 16.74
CA PHE A 54 -1.28 8.27 15.71
C PHE A 54 -2.67 7.84 15.27
N GLY A 55 -3.56 7.57 16.23
CA GLY A 55 -4.94 7.17 15.94
C GLY A 55 -5.71 8.24 15.15
N LEU A 56 -5.56 9.52 15.52
CA LEU A 56 -6.18 10.64 14.81
C LEU A 56 -5.60 10.79 13.40
N MET A 57 -4.27 10.77 13.27
CA MET A 57 -3.58 10.88 11.97
C MET A 57 -4.00 9.74 11.05
N PHE A 58 -4.08 8.52 11.57
CA PHE A 58 -4.55 7.35 10.83
C PHE A 58 -6.00 7.50 10.38
N LEU A 59 -6.90 7.97 11.26
CA LEU A 59 -8.30 8.22 10.90
C LEU A 59 -8.44 9.30 9.82
N VAL A 60 -7.69 10.39 9.92
CA VAL A 60 -7.67 11.46 8.91
C VAL A 60 -7.17 10.92 7.57
N LEU A 61 -6.11 10.12 7.58
CA LEU A 61 -5.55 9.50 6.39
C LEU A 61 -6.55 8.51 5.75
N MET A 62 -7.20 7.67 6.55
CA MET A 62 -8.28 6.79 6.12
C MET A 62 -9.43 7.57 5.49
N PHE A 63 -9.86 8.66 6.13
CA PHE A 63 -10.94 9.50 5.62
C PHE A 63 -10.57 10.16 4.29
N LEU A 64 -9.36 10.72 4.17
CA LEU A 64 -8.83 11.24 2.90
C LEU A 64 -8.76 10.14 1.82
N GLY A 65 -8.37 8.93 2.22
CA GLY A 65 -8.48 7.70 1.44
C GLY A 65 -9.86 7.51 0.84
N PHE A 66 -10.86 7.35 1.70
CA PHE A 66 -12.24 7.15 1.29
C PHE A 66 -12.80 8.32 0.50
N ALA A 67 -12.49 9.57 0.86
CA ALA A 67 -12.93 10.76 0.14
C ALA A 67 -12.36 10.80 -1.28
N SER A 68 -11.08 10.48 -1.45
CA SER A 68 -10.44 10.40 -2.78
C SER A 68 -11.07 9.30 -3.64
N MET A 69 -11.45 8.17 -3.04
CA MET A 69 -12.14 7.06 -3.71
C MET A 69 -13.61 7.41 -4.02
N GLY A 70 -14.22 8.29 -3.23
CA GLY A 70 -15.56 8.84 -3.47
C GLY A 70 -15.68 9.60 -4.79
N ALA A 71 -14.59 10.16 -5.30
CA ALA A 71 -14.55 10.75 -6.65
C ALA A 71 -14.71 9.70 -7.77
N MET A 72 -14.47 8.42 -7.48
CA MET A 72 -14.59 7.28 -8.41
C MET A 72 -15.74 6.32 -8.03
N ARG A 73 -16.77 6.82 -7.35
CA ARG A 73 -17.89 6.03 -6.80
C ARG A 73 -18.58 5.09 -7.79
N ARG A 74 -18.61 5.46 -9.09
CA ARG A 74 -19.16 4.61 -10.16
C ARG A 74 -18.38 3.30 -10.30
N ALA A 75 -17.05 3.35 -10.33
CA ALA A 75 -16.20 2.16 -10.45
C ALA A 75 -16.27 1.28 -9.19
N ALA A 76 -16.35 1.90 -8.01
CA ALA A 76 -16.50 1.20 -6.73
C ALA A 76 -17.81 0.40 -6.64
N ASN A 77 -18.90 0.95 -7.20
CA ASN A 77 -20.23 0.35 -7.20
C ASN A 77 -20.45 -0.73 -8.27
N ILE A 78 -19.46 -1.01 -9.14
CA ILE A 78 -19.55 -2.14 -10.07
C ILE A 78 -19.56 -3.44 -9.25
N PRO A 79 -20.62 -4.27 -9.33
CA PRO A 79 -20.73 -5.47 -8.50
C PRO A 79 -19.64 -6.48 -8.84
N PHE A 80 -19.21 -7.27 -7.85
CA PHE A 80 -18.18 -8.31 -8.04
C PHE A 80 -18.57 -9.37 -9.07
N SER A 81 -19.87 -9.62 -9.26
CA SER A 81 -20.42 -10.52 -10.27
C SER A 81 -20.50 -9.92 -11.69
N SER A 82 -20.11 -8.65 -11.87
CA SER A 82 -20.14 -8.00 -13.18
C SER A 82 -19.19 -8.72 -14.16
N PRO A 83 -19.64 -9.01 -15.40
CA PRO A 83 -18.80 -9.64 -16.41
C PRO A 83 -17.55 -8.80 -16.73
N VAL A 84 -17.62 -7.48 -16.61
CA VAL A 84 -16.47 -6.57 -16.83
C VAL A 84 -15.39 -6.79 -15.76
N ARG A 85 -15.78 -6.94 -14.50
CA ARG A 85 -14.84 -7.17 -13.39
C ARG A 85 -14.25 -8.58 -13.43
N LYS A 86 -15.04 -9.55 -13.89
CA LYS A 86 -14.60 -10.92 -14.12
C LYS A 86 -13.58 -10.98 -15.26
N ALA A 87 -13.88 -10.36 -16.40
CA ALA A 87 -12.97 -10.27 -17.53
C ALA A 87 -11.64 -9.59 -17.17
N ALA A 88 -11.67 -8.49 -16.41
CA ALA A 88 -10.45 -7.82 -15.94
C ALA A 88 -9.58 -8.69 -15.01
N ARG A 89 -10.19 -9.61 -14.25
CA ARG A 89 -9.47 -10.53 -13.34
C ARG A 89 -8.98 -11.80 -14.03
N GLU A 90 -9.72 -12.25 -15.04
CA GLU A 90 -9.37 -13.42 -15.84
C GLU A 90 -8.33 -13.09 -16.92
N ASP A 91 -7.95 -11.82 -17.06
CA ASP A 91 -6.82 -11.42 -17.88
C ASP A 91 -5.52 -12.07 -17.36
N GLU A 92 -4.97 -12.97 -18.17
CA GLU A 92 -3.74 -13.71 -17.89
C GLU A 92 -2.56 -12.77 -17.61
N LEU A 93 -2.52 -11.60 -18.29
CA LEU A 93 -1.49 -10.60 -18.09
C LEU A 93 -1.59 -9.97 -16.70
N TYR A 94 -2.81 -9.71 -16.23
CA TYR A 94 -3.06 -9.18 -14.88
C TYR A 94 -2.69 -10.20 -13.80
N GLN A 95 -2.98 -11.48 -14.00
CA GLN A 95 -2.59 -12.53 -13.05
C GLN A 95 -1.07 -12.71 -13.01
N ALA A 96 -0.41 -12.70 -14.17
CA ALA A 96 1.05 -12.79 -14.27
C ALA A 96 1.75 -11.57 -13.64
N SER A 97 1.23 -10.36 -13.86
CA SER A 97 1.78 -9.13 -13.27
C SER A 97 1.62 -9.11 -11.75
N SER A 98 0.45 -9.52 -11.24
CA SER A 98 0.17 -9.66 -9.81
C SER A 98 1.09 -10.68 -9.14
N LEU A 99 1.29 -11.84 -9.78
CA LEU A 99 2.20 -12.87 -9.29
C LEU A 99 3.64 -12.33 -9.22
N ARG A 100 4.14 -11.68 -10.27
CA ARG A 100 5.48 -11.06 -10.28
C ARG A 100 5.63 -9.98 -9.21
N ALA A 101 4.61 -9.14 -9.02
CA ALA A 101 4.63 -8.13 -7.97
C ALA A 101 4.71 -8.76 -6.57
N SER A 102 3.97 -9.87 -6.33
CA SER A 102 4.04 -10.61 -5.07
C SER A 102 5.42 -11.26 -4.84
N GLN A 103 6.03 -11.79 -5.89
CA GLN A 103 7.39 -12.36 -5.85
C GLN A 103 8.42 -11.28 -5.53
N ASN A 104 8.32 -10.10 -6.15
CA ASN A 104 9.18 -8.96 -5.82
C ASN A 104 9.02 -8.55 -4.35
N GLY A 105 7.79 -8.51 -3.84
CA GLY A 105 7.51 -8.24 -2.42
C GLY A 105 8.19 -9.25 -1.49
N LEU A 106 8.10 -10.54 -1.81
CA LEU A 106 8.74 -11.62 -1.04
C LEU A 106 10.27 -11.50 -1.08
N VAL A 107 10.85 -11.28 -2.27
CA VAL A 107 12.30 -11.11 -2.45
C VAL A 107 12.78 -9.91 -1.64
N VAL A 108 12.06 -8.79 -1.70
CA VAL A 108 12.35 -7.61 -0.88
C VAL A 108 12.27 -7.98 0.60
N ALA A 109 11.22 -8.64 1.07
CA ALA A 109 11.09 -9.03 2.48
C ALA A 109 12.29 -9.86 2.98
N ILE A 110 12.76 -10.83 2.17
CA ILE A 110 13.90 -11.70 2.52
C ILE A 110 15.20 -10.89 2.54
N LEU A 111 15.45 -10.06 1.52
CA LEU A 111 16.66 -9.25 1.41
C LEU A 111 16.71 -8.09 2.41
N LEU A 112 15.55 -7.63 2.88
CA LEU A 112 15.47 -6.52 3.83
C LEU A 112 15.88 -6.93 5.25
N GLN A 113 15.65 -8.19 5.64
CA GLN A 113 16.02 -8.72 6.96
C GLN A 113 17.52 -8.50 7.29
N PRO A 114 18.49 -8.90 6.43
CA PRO A 114 19.90 -8.65 6.71
C PRO A 114 20.25 -7.16 6.70
N ALA A 115 19.65 -6.35 5.81
CA ALA A 115 19.89 -4.91 5.77
C ALA A 115 19.38 -4.21 7.05
N LEU A 116 18.20 -4.58 7.53
CA LEU A 116 17.65 -4.07 8.79
C LEU A 116 18.42 -4.58 10.00
N ALA A 117 18.91 -5.83 9.99
CA ALA A 117 19.75 -6.36 11.06
C ALA A 117 21.08 -5.58 11.19
N VAL A 118 21.73 -5.25 10.08
CA VAL A 118 22.91 -4.37 10.07
C VAL A 118 22.56 -2.97 10.59
N THR A 119 21.40 -2.43 10.19
CA THR A 119 20.96 -1.11 10.64
C THR A 119 20.70 -1.08 12.15
N ALA A 120 20.02 -2.10 12.69
CA ALA A 120 19.77 -2.23 14.13
C ALA A 120 21.07 -2.41 14.93
N HIS A 121 22.06 -3.11 14.37
CA HIS A 121 23.38 -3.24 14.99
C HIS A 121 24.12 -1.89 15.09
N LEU A 122 24.02 -1.06 14.05
CA LEU A 122 24.66 0.27 14.01
C LEU A 122 23.88 1.34 14.78
N TRP A 123 22.57 1.18 14.89
CA TRP A 123 21.66 2.09 15.58
C TRP A 123 20.73 1.29 16.50
N PRO A 124 21.20 0.94 17.72
CA PRO A 124 20.40 0.15 18.65
C PRO A 124 19.20 0.98 19.11
N MET A 125 17.99 0.50 18.82
CA MET A 125 16.74 1.08 19.28
C MET A 125 16.19 0.25 20.45
N THR A 126 15.42 0.88 21.32
CA THR A 126 14.78 0.22 22.46
C THR A 126 13.86 -0.94 22.04
N ASN A 127 13.35 -0.91 20.80
CA ASN A 127 12.37 -1.86 20.28
C ASN A 127 12.76 -2.41 18.89
N ASP A 128 14.01 -2.87 18.74
CA ASP A 128 14.56 -3.34 17.45
C ASP A 128 13.70 -4.40 16.76
N HIS A 129 13.21 -5.40 17.52
CA HIS A 129 12.38 -6.48 16.98
C HIS A 129 11.05 -5.97 16.38
N ILE A 130 10.43 -4.97 17.02
CA ILE A 130 9.19 -4.35 16.53
C ILE A 130 9.48 -3.50 15.29
N PHE A 131 10.56 -2.71 15.34
CA PHE A 131 10.99 -1.88 14.22
C PHE A 131 11.28 -2.73 12.97
N MET A 132 12.04 -3.81 13.12
CA MET A 132 12.37 -4.71 12.01
C MET A 132 11.12 -5.36 11.40
N ALA A 133 10.17 -5.82 12.22
CA ALA A 133 8.92 -6.41 11.73
C ALA A 133 8.07 -5.41 10.94
N ILE A 134 7.88 -4.20 11.48
CA ILE A 134 7.08 -3.15 10.83
C ILE A 134 7.74 -2.68 9.53
N MET A 135 9.04 -2.41 9.56
CA MET A 135 9.76 -1.98 8.36
C MET A 135 9.77 -3.05 7.27
N THR A 136 9.90 -4.32 7.64
CA THR A 136 9.82 -5.42 6.67
C THR A 136 8.43 -5.54 6.04
N ALA A 137 7.38 -5.51 6.85
CA ALA A 137 6.01 -5.56 6.33
C ALA A 137 5.70 -4.35 5.43
N ALA A 138 6.06 -3.14 5.87
CA ALA A 138 5.76 -1.92 5.14
C ALA A 138 6.56 -1.79 3.83
N LEU A 139 7.86 -2.10 3.84
CA LEU A 139 8.70 -2.01 2.63
C LEU A 139 8.45 -3.15 1.64
N SER A 140 8.10 -4.35 2.10
CA SER A 140 7.67 -5.44 1.21
C SER A 140 6.34 -5.11 0.54
N LEU A 141 5.35 -4.60 1.30
CA LEU A 141 4.08 -4.15 0.73
C LEU A 141 4.26 -2.98 -0.24
N LEU A 142 5.15 -2.03 0.10
CA LEU A 142 5.53 -0.93 -0.79
C LEU A 142 6.11 -1.46 -2.11
N ALA A 143 7.01 -2.46 -2.04
CA ALA A 143 7.58 -3.08 -3.22
C ALA A 143 6.53 -3.80 -4.08
N VAL A 144 5.53 -4.45 -3.46
CA VAL A 144 4.38 -5.02 -4.19
C VAL A 144 3.61 -3.91 -4.90
N CYS A 145 3.22 -2.84 -4.18
CA CYS A 145 2.43 -1.76 -4.76
C CYS A 145 3.16 -1.03 -5.89
N ILE A 146 4.45 -0.74 -5.72
CA ILE A 146 5.28 -0.12 -6.77
C ILE A 146 5.43 -1.07 -7.96
N SER A 147 5.67 -2.36 -7.72
CA SER A 147 5.76 -3.36 -8.79
C SER A 147 4.45 -3.47 -9.55
N GLN A 148 3.30 -3.45 -8.87
CA GLN A 148 1.98 -3.38 -9.50
C GLN A 148 1.87 -2.13 -10.37
N LEU A 149 2.16 -0.93 -9.84
CA LEU A 149 2.11 0.31 -10.62
C LEU A 149 3.06 0.33 -11.84
N TYR A 150 4.18 -0.39 -11.77
CA TYR A 150 5.15 -0.49 -12.86
C TYR A 150 4.75 -1.52 -13.93
N LEU A 151 4.21 -2.66 -13.51
CA LEU A 151 3.84 -3.78 -14.38
C LEU A 151 2.43 -3.64 -14.97
N ASP A 152 1.57 -2.79 -14.39
CA ASP A 152 0.24 -2.42 -14.89
C ASP A 152 0.32 -1.38 -16.03
N ARG A 153 1.38 -1.47 -16.86
CA ARG A 153 1.63 -0.68 -18.07
C ARG A 153 1.23 -1.48 -19.31
#